data_AF-A0A4R0XFR8-F1
#
_entry.id   AF-A0A4R0XFR8-F1
#
_cell.length_a   1.000
_cell.length_b   1.000
_cell.length_c   1.000
_cell.angle_alpha   90.00
_cell.angle_beta   90.00
_cell.angle_gamma   90.00
#
_symmetry.space_group_name_H-M   'P 1'
#
loop_
_entity.id
_entity.type
_entity.pdbx_description
1 polymer ?
#
loop_
_entity_poly.entity_id
_entity_poly.type
_entity_poly.pdbx_seq_one_letter_code
_entity_poly.pdbx_strand_id
1 'polypeptide(L)'
;MTDEGEINIFRALDFIRDQAPAYAQAKAQRVYLENFRKSKKALLMRAAELKGHKTAAIQEREAYADDGYIEILAALQAATEEEERLRWMIVAAEAKIECWRTIEANRRAEARTL
;
A
#
# COMPACT_ATOMS: atom_id res chain seq x y z
N MET A 1 -7.55 -20.43 30.47
CA MET A 1 -7.50 -21.03 29.13
C MET A 1 -7.79 -19.90 28.17
N THR A 2 -6.74 -19.27 27.63
CA THR A 2 -6.90 -18.21 26.64
C THR A 2 -7.52 -18.84 25.40
N ASP A 3 -8.70 -18.35 25.03
CA ASP A 3 -9.47 -18.83 23.90
C ASP A 3 -8.79 -18.41 22.59
N GLU A 4 -7.69 -19.08 22.26
CA GLU A 4 -6.89 -18.80 21.06
C GLU A 4 -7.65 -19.16 19.76
N GLY A 5 -8.85 -19.74 19.85
CA GLY A 5 -9.67 -20.15 18.71
C GLY A 5 -10.89 -19.26 18.41
N GLU A 6 -11.32 -18.39 19.33
CA GLU A 6 -12.54 -17.59 19.12
C GLU A 6 -12.28 -16.30 18.33
N ILE A 7 -13.00 -16.12 17.22
CA ILE A 7 -12.91 -14.91 16.40
C ILE A 7 -13.57 -13.74 17.15
N ASN A 8 -12.74 -12.83 17.66
CA ASN A 8 -13.23 -11.56 18.22
C ASN A 8 -13.47 -10.54 17.09
N ILE A 9 -14.74 -10.36 16.72
CA ILE A 9 -15.14 -9.42 15.66
C ILE A 9 -14.88 -7.96 15.99
N PHE A 10 -15.00 -7.54 17.25
CA PHE A 10 -14.78 -6.14 17.63
C PHE A 10 -13.32 -5.76 17.43
N ARG A 11 -12.40 -6.67 17.78
CA ARG A 11 -10.97 -6.48 17.49
C ARG A 11 -10.68 -6.41 15.98
N ALA A 12 -11.40 -7.17 15.15
CA ALA A 12 -11.24 -7.09 13.69
C ALA A 12 -11.76 -5.75 13.14
N LEU A 13 -12.91 -5.28 13.63
CA LEU A 13 -13.49 -3.99 13.26
C LEU A 13 -12.61 -2.81 13.70
N ASP A 14 -12.16 -2.83 14.96
CA ASP A 14 -11.24 -1.84 15.50
C ASP A 14 -9.93 -1.83 14.70
N PHE A 15 -9.39 -3.01 14.37
CA PHE A 15 -8.19 -3.11 13.56
C PHE A 15 -8.36 -2.44 12.18
N ILE A 16 -9.47 -2.66 11.48
CA ILE A 16 -9.73 -2.00 10.18
C ILE A 16 -9.78 -0.48 10.35
N ARG A 17 -10.53 0.01 11.35
CA ARG A 17 -10.63 1.46 11.64
C ARG A 17 -9.25 2.06 11.93
N ASP A 18 -8.46 1.40 12.78
CA ASP A 18 -7.20 1.93 13.29
C ASP A 18 -6.09 1.88 12.22
N GLN A 19 -6.14 0.93 11.29
CA GLN A 19 -5.20 0.86 10.15
C GLN A 19 -5.59 1.76 8.97
N ALA A 20 -6.84 2.19 8.86
CA ALA A 20 -7.31 2.98 7.72
C ALA A 20 -6.49 4.27 7.46
N PRO A 21 -6.08 5.07 8.48
CA PRO A 21 -5.25 6.25 8.25
C PRO A 21 -3.87 5.91 7.70
N ALA A 22 -3.21 4.87 8.24
CA ALA A 22 -1.90 4.43 7.79
C ALA A 22 -1.95 3.93 6.33
N TYR A 23 -2.98 3.15 5.98
CA TYR A 23 -3.18 2.67 4.61
C TYR A 23 -3.42 3.83 3.64
N ALA A 24 -4.26 4.80 4.03
CA ALA A 24 -4.51 5.98 3.23
C ALA A 24 -3.23 6.81 2.99
N GLN A 25 -2.38 6.94 4.02
CA GLN A 25 -1.10 7.63 3.91
C GLN A 25 -0.13 6.91 2.97
N ALA A 26 0.06 5.59 3.14
CA ALA A 26 0.94 4.79 2.28
C ALA A 26 0.50 4.88 0.81
N LYS A 27 -0.81 4.76 0.56
CA LYS A 27 -1.40 4.91 -0.77
C LYS A 27 -1.18 6.30 -1.36
N ALA A 28 -1.42 7.36 -0.58
CA ALA A 28 -1.21 8.73 -1.02
C ALA A 28 0.27 8.96 -1.39
N GLN A 29 1.19 8.44 -0.58
CA GLN A 29 2.63 8.54 -0.82
C GLN A 29 3.04 7.79 -2.10
N ARG A 30 2.58 6.54 -2.29
CA ARG A 30 2.85 5.78 -3.52
C ARG A 30 2.36 6.54 -4.76
N VAL A 31 1.11 6.98 -4.75
CA VAL A 31 0.49 7.71 -5.86
C VAL A 31 1.22 9.03 -6.14
N TYR A 32 1.62 9.75 -5.10
CA TYR A 32 2.40 10.97 -5.25
C TYR A 32 3.75 10.69 -5.91
N LEU A 33 4.53 9.73 -5.38
CA LEU A 33 5.85 9.40 -5.89
C LEU A 33 5.81 8.89 -7.34
N GLU A 34 4.81 8.08 -7.69
CA GLU A 34 4.59 7.58 -9.04
C GLU A 34 4.43 8.71 -10.06
N ASN A 35 3.66 9.75 -9.69
CA ASN A 35 3.44 10.91 -10.55
C ASN A 35 4.64 11.88 -10.52
N PHE A 36 5.17 12.17 -9.33
CA PHE A 36 6.30 13.06 -9.14
C PHE A 36 7.55 12.58 -9.87
N ARG A 37 7.79 11.26 -9.94
CA ARG A 37 8.89 10.67 -10.71
C ARG A 37 8.94 11.18 -12.15
N LYS A 38 7.78 11.34 -12.81
CA LYS A 38 7.70 11.87 -14.18
C LYS A 38 8.14 13.34 -14.24
N SER A 39 7.71 14.15 -13.29
CA SER A 39 8.13 15.54 -13.15
C SER A 39 9.62 15.67 -12.84
N LYS A 40 10.15 14.85 -11.90
CA LYS A 40 11.59 14.82 -11.59
C LYS A 40 12.42 14.47 -12.83
N LYS A 41 12.02 13.45 -13.59
CA LYS A 41 12.69 13.11 -14.86
C LYS A 41 12.76 14.31 -15.79
N ALA A 42 11.64 15.01 -16.02
CA ALA A 42 11.61 16.18 -16.89
C ALA A 42 12.53 17.31 -16.40
N LEU A 43 12.55 17.56 -15.08
CA LEU A 43 13.46 18.54 -14.47
C LEU A 43 14.93 18.16 -14.69
N LEU A 44 15.27 16.88 -14.52
CA LEU A 44 16.62 16.38 -14.74
C LEU A 44 17.03 16.43 -16.21
N MET A 45 16.13 16.12 -17.14
CA MET A 45 16.39 16.25 -18.57
C MET A 45 16.66 17.71 -18.96
N ARG A 46 15.88 18.66 -18.42
CA ARG A 46 16.13 20.10 -18.59
C ARG A 46 17.49 20.51 -17.99
N ALA A 47 17.86 19.98 -16.83
CA ALA A 47 19.17 20.24 -16.23
C ALA A 47 20.32 19.66 -17.09
N ALA A 48 20.14 18.48 -17.67
CA ALA A 48 21.10 17.85 -18.57
C ALA A 48 21.27 18.66 -19.87
N GLU A 49 20.18 19.19 -20.42
CA GLU A 49 20.22 20.09 -21.58
C GLU A 49 21.10 21.32 -21.30
N LEU A 50 20.90 21.97 -20.15
CA LEU A 50 21.70 23.12 -19.71
C LEU A 50 23.18 22.78 -19.50
N LYS A 51 23.51 21.51 -19.23
CA LYS A 51 24.89 20.98 -19.14
C LYS A 51 25.48 20.61 -20.50
N GLY A 52 24.74 20.78 -21.61
CA GLY A 52 25.22 20.55 -22.97
C GLY A 52 24.86 19.19 -23.58
N HIS A 53 24.02 18.38 -22.91
CA HIS A 53 23.52 17.13 -23.48
C HIS A 53 22.48 17.43 -24.58
N LYS A 54 22.91 17.36 -25.84
CA LYS A 54 22.16 17.89 -27.00
C LYS A 54 20.98 17.05 -27.48
N THR A 55 20.88 15.79 -27.08
CA THR A 55 19.79 14.91 -27.54
C THR A 55 18.96 14.45 -26.35
N ALA A 56 17.65 14.31 -26.57
CA ALA A 56 16.72 13.82 -25.55
C ALA A 56 17.12 12.43 -25.00
N ALA A 57 17.70 11.57 -25.85
CA ALA A 57 18.18 10.25 -25.42
C ALA A 57 19.35 10.34 -24.41
N ILE A 58 20.29 11.26 -24.62
CA ILE A 58 21.39 11.48 -23.66
C ILE A 58 20.83 12.11 -22.38
N GLN A 59 19.95 13.11 -22.50
CA GLN A 59 19.31 13.74 -21.34
C GLN A 59 18.52 12.74 -20.48
N GLU A 60 17.78 11.82 -21.12
CA GLU A 60 17.04 10.77 -20.43
C GLU A 60 17.97 9.80 -19.70
N ARG A 61 19.07 9.39 -20.33
CA ARG A 61 20.10 8.55 -19.69
C ARG A 61 20.64 9.22 -18.42
N GLU A 62 21.02 10.50 -18.50
CA GLU A 62 21.50 11.25 -17.34
C GLU A 62 20.42 11.38 -16.25
N ALA A 63 19.17 11.60 -16.64
CA ALA A 63 18.06 11.68 -15.69
C ALA A 63 17.79 10.37 -14.95
N TYR A 64 17.91 9.22 -15.61
CA TYR A 64 17.76 7.93 -14.95
C TYR A 64 18.96 7.53 -14.09
N ALA A 65 20.14 8.08 -14.37
CA ALA A 65 21.34 7.86 -13.58
C ALA A 65 21.46 8.81 -12.37
N ASP A 66 20.59 9.82 -12.24
CA ASP A 66 20.56 10.74 -11.09
C ASP A 66 20.24 9.99 -9.80
N ASP A 67 21.09 10.14 -8.78
CA ASP A 67 20.88 9.52 -7.46
C ASP A 67 19.51 9.89 -6.87
N GLY A 68 19.09 11.15 -7.03
CA GLY A 68 17.77 11.59 -6.58
C GLY A 68 16.59 10.99 -7.36
N TYR A 69 16.79 10.55 -8.61
CA TYR A 69 15.78 9.77 -9.33
C TYR A 69 15.70 8.34 -8.80
N ILE A 70 16.85 7.72 -8.53
CA ILE A 70 16.96 6.38 -7.96
C ILE A 70 16.35 6.33 -6.55
N GLU A 71 16.60 7.36 -5.73
CA GLU A 71 15.99 7.51 -4.40
C GLU A 71 14.45 7.55 -4.47
N ILE A 72 13.87 8.23 -5.46
CA ILE A 72 12.41 8.22 -5.67
C ILE A 72 11.90 6.83 -6.00
N LEU A 73 12.66 6.03 -6.78
CA LEU A 73 12.28 4.65 -7.09
C LEU A 73 12.30 3.77 -5.82
N ALA A 74 13.33 3.91 -4.99
CA ALA A 74 13.42 3.20 -3.71
C ALA A 74 12.28 3.61 -2.77
N ALA A 75 11.97 4.90 -2.67
CA ALA A 75 10.85 5.39 -1.88
C ALA A 75 9.50 4.89 -2.42
N LEU A 76 9.34 4.82 -3.75
CA LEU A 76 8.14 4.30 -4.39
C LEU A 76 7.97 2.80 -4.10
N GLN A 77 9.06 2.02 -4.13
CA GLN A 77 9.06 0.62 -3.75
C GLN A 77 8.61 0.45 -2.29
N ALA A 78 9.21 1.19 -1.35
CA ALA A 78 8.86 1.11 0.06
C ALA A 78 7.40 1.51 0.33
N ALA A 79 6.91 2.58 -0.30
CA ALA A 79 5.52 3.01 -0.16
C ALA A 79 4.54 1.97 -0.74
N THR A 80 4.92 1.30 -1.82
CA THR A 80 4.11 0.21 -2.42
C THR A 80 4.05 -1.00 -1.51
N GLU A 81 5.18 -1.41 -0.94
CA GLU A 81 5.25 -2.53 -0.01
C GLU A 81 4.37 -2.27 1.22
N GLU A 82 4.44 -1.08 1.81
CA GLU A 82 3.64 -0.74 2.98
C GLU A 82 2.15 -0.63 2.66
N GLU A 83 1.78 -0.03 1.52
CA GLU A 83 0.38 -0.01 1.07
C GLU A 83 -0.16 -1.43 0.93
N GLU A 84 0.56 -2.32 0.25
CA GLU A 84 0.12 -3.70 0.04
C GLU A 84 0.07 -4.49 1.35
N ARG A 85 1.06 -4.33 2.23
CA ARG A 85 1.05 -4.96 3.54
C ARG A 85 -0.19 -4.58 4.34
N LEU A 86 -0.49 -3.29 4.44
CA LEU A 86 -1.66 -2.77 5.16
C LEU A 86 -2.97 -3.24 4.49
N ARG A 87 -3.03 -3.22 3.16
CA ARG A 87 -4.18 -3.74 2.39
C ARG A 87 -4.48 -5.18 2.76
N TRP A 88 -3.48 -6.06 2.72
CA TRP A 88 -3.68 -7.48 3.00
C TRP A 88 -4.02 -7.75 4.46
N MET A 89 -3.53 -6.95 5.40
CA MET A 89 -3.96 -7.04 6.80
C MET A 89 -5.42 -6.66 6.98
N ILE A 90 -5.89 -5.59 6.32
CA ILE A 90 -7.30 -5.18 6.33
C ILE A 90 -8.18 -6.26 5.71
N VAL A 91 -7.81 -6.79 4.53
CA VAL A 91 -8.52 -7.90 3.87
C VAL A 91 -8.59 -9.14 4.76
N ALA A 92 -7.52 -9.45 5.49
CA ALA A 92 -7.54 -10.57 6.44
C ALA A 92 -8.51 -10.33 7.60
N ALA A 93 -8.64 -9.09 8.09
CA ALA A 93 -9.63 -8.74 9.10
C ALA A 93 -11.07 -8.84 8.58
N GLU A 94 -11.32 -8.41 7.33
CA GLU A 94 -12.61 -8.61 6.66
C GLU A 94 -12.95 -10.10 6.52
N ALA A 95 -11.98 -10.92 6.09
CA ALA A 95 -12.17 -12.37 5.98
C ALA A 95 -12.52 -13.02 7.33
N LYS A 96 -11.91 -12.56 8.44
CA LYS A 96 -12.27 -13.03 9.79
C LYS A 96 -13.73 -12.72 10.14
N ILE A 97 -14.20 -11.52 9.80
CA ILE A 97 -15.61 -11.11 10.02
C ILE A 97 -16.55 -12.03 9.24
N GLU A 98 -16.22 -12.34 7.98
CA GLU A 98 -17.01 -13.24 7.15
C GLU A 98 -17.04 -14.70 7.66
N CYS A 99 -15.89 -15.21 8.12
CA CYS A 99 -15.83 -16.52 8.78
C CYS A 99 -16.71 -16.56 10.03
N TRP A 100 -16.63 -15.54 10.90
CA TRP A 100 -17.48 -15.44 12.09
C TRP A 100 -18.97 -15.42 11.73
N ARG A 101 -19.36 -14.63 10.72
CA ARG A 101 -20.76 -14.56 10.25
C ARG A 101 -21.30 -15.93 9.84
N THR A 102 -20.45 -16.76 9.23
CA THR A 102 -20.78 -18.12 8.81
C THR A 102 -20.91 -19.06 10.01
N ILE A 103 -19.96 -19.02 10.94
CA ILE A 103 -19.98 -19.83 12.18
C ILE A 103 -21.24 -19.53 12.99
N GLU A 104 -21.59 -18.25 13.18
CA GLU A 104 -22.80 -17.86 13.91
C GLU A 104 -24.10 -18.21 13.17
N ALA A 105 -24.10 -18.24 11.84
CA ALA A 105 -25.24 -18.72 11.08
C ALA A 105 -25.47 -20.23 11.32
N ASN A 106 -24.40 -21.03 11.34
CA ASN A 106 -24.46 -22.46 11.62
C ASN A 106 -24.91 -22.73 13.07
N ARG A 107 -24.29 -22.05 14.06
CA ARG A 107 -24.69 -22.14 15.48
C ARG A 107 -26.18 -21.85 15.69
N ARG A 108 -26.70 -20.81 15.03
CA ARG A 108 -28.14 -20.48 15.07
C ARG A 108 -29.02 -21.52 14.38
N ALA A 109 -28.52 -22.20 13.36
CA ALA A 109 -29.26 -23.28 12.70
C ALA A 109 -29.35 -24.53 13.58
N GLU A 110 -28.23 -24.92 14.19
CA GLU A 110 -28.15 -26.05 15.13
C GLU A 110 -29.05 -25.84 16.35
N ALA A 111 -29.04 -24.63 16.93
CA ALA A 111 -29.91 -24.27 18.05
C ALA A 111 -31.42 -24.29 17.73
N ARG A 112 -31.82 -24.29 16.44
CA ARG A 112 -33.23 -24.46 16.04
C ARG A 112 -33.64 -25.92 15.87
N THR A 113 -32.67 -26.82 15.75
CA THR A 113 -32.90 -28.26 15.53
C THR A 113 -32.83 -29.09 16.82
N LEU A 114 -32.38 -28.49 17.93
CA LEU A 114 -32.38 -29.03 19.29
C LEU A 114 -33.64 -28.62 20.04
#